data_AF-A0A9E1MSX0-F1
#
_entry.id   AF-A0A9E1MSX0-F1
#
_cell.length_a   1.000
_cell.length_b   1.000
_cell.length_c   1.000
_cell.angle_alpha   90.00
_cell.angle_beta   90.00
_cell.angle_gamma   90.00
#
_symmetry.space_group_name_H-M   'P 1'
#
loop_
_entity.id
_entity.type
_entity.pdbx_description
1 polymer ?
#
loop_
_entity_poly.entity_id
_entity_poly.type
_entity_poly.pdbx_seq_one_letter_code
_entity_poly.pdbx_strand_id
1 'polypeptide(L)'
;MEIEAKVRSNPVEMEQYFDIDEVLNIRYYELLGGQVYKVRIRMAECNISVKGLTSLGKIKEKVIRACSEHYRIKSKVTLKNGVERVIYSCNDYWEEEYAKRFAHYMKSEVEKLEREE
;
A
#
# COMPACT_ATOMS: atom_id res chain seq x y z
N MET A 1 13.91 5.15 -5.19
CA MET A 1 14.68 3.89 -5.09
C MET A 1 13.82 2.66 -5.42
N GLU A 2 14.43 1.52 -5.70
CA GLU A 2 13.76 0.22 -5.81
C GLU A 2 14.42 -0.79 -4.86
N ILE A 3 13.61 -1.64 -4.23
CA ILE A 3 14.08 -2.73 -3.37
C ILE A 3 13.47 -4.07 -3.81
N GLU A 4 14.20 -5.15 -3.56
CA GLU A 4 13.68 -6.51 -3.70
C GLU A 4 13.44 -7.12 -2.30
N ALA A 5 12.29 -7.79 -2.13
CA ALA A 5 11.94 -8.46 -0.88
C ALA A 5 11.29 -9.82 -1.14
N LYS A 6 11.44 -10.74 -0.18
CA LYS A 6 10.65 -11.97 -0.13
C LYS A 6 9.52 -11.80 0.86
N VAL A 7 8.28 -11.92 0.40
CA VAL A 7 7.10 -11.78 1.23
C VAL A 7 6.27 -13.05 1.27
N ARG A 8 5.65 -13.34 2.42
CA ARG A 8 4.56 -14.30 2.53
C ARG A 8 3.26 -13.53 2.50
N SER A 9 2.40 -13.87 1.55
CA SER A 9 1.10 -13.25 1.35
C SER A 9 0.17 -14.23 0.65
N ASN A 10 -1.14 -14.10 0.83
CA ASN A 10 -2.08 -14.89 0.02
C ASN A 10 -2.30 -14.19 -1.35
N PRO A 11 -2.82 -14.89 -2.37
CA PRO A 11 -2.98 -14.31 -3.71
C PRO A 11 -3.85 -13.04 -3.73
N VAL A 12 -4.93 -13.01 -2.96
CA VAL A 12 -5.86 -11.88 -2.91
C VAL A 12 -5.20 -10.64 -2.29
N GLU A 13 -4.49 -10.81 -1.18
CA GLU A 13 -3.73 -9.74 -0.54
C GLU A 13 -2.62 -9.23 -1.49
N MET A 14 -1.91 -10.14 -2.17
CA MET A 14 -0.85 -9.76 -3.11
C MET A 14 -1.40 -8.91 -4.27
N GLU A 15 -2.53 -9.29 -4.87
CA GLU A 15 -3.21 -8.51 -5.90
C GLU A 15 -3.67 -7.15 -5.36
N GLN A 16 -4.27 -7.09 -4.17
CA GLN A 16 -4.66 -5.83 -3.55
C GLN A 16 -3.48 -4.88 -3.38
N TYR A 17 -2.37 -5.37 -2.86
CA TYR A 17 -1.18 -4.54 -2.68
C TYR A 17 -0.56 -4.11 -4.01
N PHE A 18 -0.66 -4.95 -5.04
CA PHE A 18 -0.14 -4.63 -6.37
C PHE A 18 -0.96 -3.56 -7.08
N ASP A 19 -2.29 -3.67 -7.05
CA ASP A 19 -3.18 -2.82 -7.84
C ASP A 19 -3.46 -1.47 -7.19
N ILE A 20 -3.61 -1.46 -5.87
CA ILE A 20 -4.23 -0.33 -5.16
C ILE A 20 -3.50 0.10 -3.88
N ASP A 21 -2.27 -0.35 -3.62
CA ASP A 21 -1.46 0.20 -2.52
C ASP A 21 -0.69 1.45 -2.95
N GLU A 22 -0.89 2.51 -2.17
CA GLU A 22 -0.33 3.83 -2.38
C GLU A 22 1.11 3.97 -1.88
N VAL A 23 1.53 3.10 -0.95
CA VAL A 23 2.85 3.15 -0.32
C VAL A 23 3.81 2.19 -1.03
N LEU A 24 3.43 0.93 -1.08
CA LEU A 24 4.14 -0.16 -1.72
C LEU A 24 3.77 -0.17 -3.19
N ASN A 25 4.43 0.67 -3.97
CA ASN A 25 4.29 0.69 -5.42
C ASN A 25 5.02 -0.52 -6.03
N ILE A 26 4.40 -1.70 -5.93
CA ILE A 26 4.95 -2.97 -6.39
C ILE A 26 4.96 -2.98 -7.92
N ARG A 27 6.15 -3.11 -8.51
CA ARG A 27 6.33 -3.11 -9.98
C ARG A 27 6.31 -4.50 -10.58
N TYR A 28 6.64 -5.49 -9.77
CA TYR A 28 6.75 -6.87 -10.19
C TYR A 28 6.61 -7.80 -8.99
N TYR A 29 5.95 -8.94 -9.19
CA TYR A 29 5.97 -10.05 -8.25
C TYR A 29 6.07 -11.40 -8.97
N GLU A 30 6.71 -12.37 -8.30
CA GLU A 30 6.87 -13.73 -8.80
C GLU A 30 6.59 -14.71 -7.65
N LEU A 31 5.75 -15.71 -7.89
CA LEU A 31 5.47 -16.76 -6.91
C LEU A 31 6.62 -17.77 -6.88
N LEU A 32 7.26 -17.91 -5.73
CA LEU A 32 8.33 -18.89 -5.48
C LEU A 32 7.81 -20.23 -4.91
N GLY A 33 6.52 -20.31 -4.58
CA GLY A 33 5.88 -21.47 -3.95
C GLY A 33 5.52 -21.22 -2.48
N GLY A 34 4.57 -22.01 -1.95
CA GLY A 34 4.17 -21.93 -0.54
C GLY A 34 3.70 -20.55 -0.07
N GLN A 35 2.98 -19.82 -0.94
CA GLN A 35 2.53 -18.43 -0.71
C GLN A 35 3.68 -17.43 -0.46
N VAL A 36 4.89 -17.76 -0.92
CA VAL A 36 6.04 -16.87 -0.87
C VAL A 36 6.26 -16.22 -2.24
N TYR A 37 6.31 -14.89 -2.25
CA TYR A 37 6.52 -14.09 -3.44
C TYR A 37 7.85 -13.35 -3.36
N LYS A 38 8.55 -13.26 -4.49
CA LYS A 38 9.60 -12.27 -4.71
C LYS A 38 8.93 -11.01 -5.25
N VAL A 39 9.10 -9.87 -4.60
CA VAL A 39 8.50 -8.60 -5.02
C VAL A 39 9.57 -7.54 -5.26
N ARG A 40 9.35 -6.68 -6.28
CA ARG A 40 10.14 -5.47 -6.53
C ARG A 40 9.27 -4.25 -6.23
N ILE A 41 9.68 -3.46 -5.25
CA ILE A 41 8.91 -2.32 -4.74
C ILE A 41 9.65 -1.03 -5.06
N ARG A 42 8.96 -0.09 -5.72
CA ARG A 42 9.47 1.26 -5.96
C ARG A 42 8.97 2.18 -4.86
N MET A 43 9.83 3.03 -4.32
CA MET A 43 9.45 3.96 -3.24
C MET A 43 10.33 5.21 -3.25
N ALA A 44 9.92 6.22 -2.47
CA ALA A 44 10.74 7.39 -2.18
C ALA A 44 12.09 6.98 -1.56
N GLU A 45 13.11 7.82 -1.70
CA GLU A 45 14.42 7.53 -1.15
C GLU A 45 14.40 7.66 0.38
N CYS A 46 14.32 6.52 1.06
CA CYS A 46 14.49 6.45 2.51
C CYS A 46 15.31 5.24 2.92
N ASN A 47 15.95 5.34 4.07
CA ASN A 47 16.87 4.32 4.55
C ASN A 47 16.08 3.15 5.17
N ILE A 48 15.78 2.13 4.36
CA ILE A 48 15.03 0.95 4.80
C ILE A 48 15.87 -0.32 4.68
N SER A 49 15.69 -1.22 5.65
CA SER A 49 16.28 -2.56 5.61
C SER A 49 15.17 -3.61 5.71
N VAL A 50 15.00 -4.37 4.63
CA VAL A 50 14.13 -5.54 4.57
C VAL A 50 15.03 -6.77 4.48
N LYS A 51 15.12 -7.53 5.58
CA LYS A 51 15.90 -8.77 5.65
C LYS A 51 14.97 -9.95 5.91
N GLY A 52 15.23 -11.06 5.23
CA GLY A 52 14.49 -12.31 5.40
C GLY A 52 13.08 -12.31 4.81
N LEU A 53 12.32 -13.33 5.19
CA LEU A 53 10.90 -13.49 4.82
C LEU A 53 10.02 -12.62 5.73
N THR A 54 9.15 -11.81 5.15
CA THR A 54 8.25 -10.89 5.89
C THR A 54 6.84 -10.85 5.27
N SER A 55 5.93 -10.02 5.78
CA SER A 55 4.64 -9.70 5.11
C SER A 55 4.70 -8.33 4.44
N LEU A 56 3.77 -8.07 3.51
CA LEU A 56 3.62 -6.78 2.85
C LEU A 56 3.28 -5.67 3.85
N GLY A 57 2.33 -5.91 4.77
CA GLY A 57 1.98 -4.95 5.83
C GLY A 57 3.18 -4.50 6.66
N LYS A 58 4.09 -5.42 7.04
CA LYS A 58 5.32 -5.07 7.77
C LYS A 58 6.28 -4.21 6.94
N ILE A 59 6.33 -4.41 5.62
CA ILE A 59 7.12 -3.54 4.74
C ILE A 59 6.46 -2.17 4.66
N LYS A 60 5.12 -2.11 4.49
CA LYS A 60 4.35 -0.85 4.45
C LYS A 60 4.61 0.01 5.69
N GLU A 61 4.50 -0.58 6.88
CA GLU A 61 4.79 0.11 8.15
C GLU A 61 6.23 0.67 8.21
N LYS A 62 7.22 -0.12 7.77
CA LYS A 62 8.62 0.34 7.72
C LYS A 62 8.81 1.48 6.74
N VAL A 63 8.18 1.42 5.58
CA VAL A 63 8.24 2.48 4.56
C VAL A 63 7.59 3.74 5.09
N ILE A 64 6.37 3.68 5.64
CA ILE A 64 5.69 4.85 6.22
C ILE A 64 6.55 5.50 7.30
N ARG A 65 7.17 4.70 8.17
CA ARG A 65 8.03 5.22 9.24
C ARG A 65 9.31 5.87 8.72
N ALA A 66 9.95 5.27 7.72
CA ALA A 66 11.23 5.75 7.19
C ALA A 66 11.08 6.90 6.17
N CYS A 67 9.97 6.91 5.43
CA CYS A 67 9.61 7.89 4.42
C CYS A 67 8.46 8.80 4.92
N SER A 68 8.38 9.08 6.23
CA SER A 68 7.26 9.84 6.83
C SER A 68 7.14 11.25 6.27
N GLU A 69 8.23 11.82 5.73
CA GLU A 69 8.19 13.12 5.06
C GLU A 69 7.46 13.11 3.72
N HIS A 70 7.42 11.96 3.05
CA HIS A 70 6.78 11.78 1.75
C HIS A 70 5.34 11.27 1.84
N TYR A 71 5.02 10.49 2.88
CA TYR A 71 3.71 9.89 3.09
C TYR A 71 3.05 10.49 4.33
N ARG A 72 2.78 11.80 4.31
CA ARG A 72 2.33 12.58 5.47
C ARG A 72 0.82 12.56 5.68
N ILE A 73 0.04 12.52 4.60
CA ILE A 73 -1.42 12.63 4.72
C ILE A 73 -1.95 11.24 4.99
N LYS A 74 -2.57 11.09 6.16
CA LYS A 74 -3.24 9.88 6.60
C LYS A 74 -4.73 10.19 6.61
N SER A 75 -5.49 9.62 5.69
CA SER A 75 -6.93 9.83 5.61
C SER A 75 -7.68 8.52 5.71
N LYS A 76 -8.77 8.51 6.47
CA LYS A 76 -9.70 7.41 6.54
C LYS A 76 -10.76 7.57 5.44
N VAL A 77 -10.79 6.61 4.52
CA VAL A 77 -11.85 6.49 3.52
C VAL A 77 -12.90 5.52 4.02
N THR A 78 -14.16 5.92 3.94
CA THR A 78 -15.34 5.08 4.17
C THR A 78 -16.10 4.97 2.85
N LEU A 79 -16.37 3.74 2.44
CA LEU A 79 -17.12 3.43 1.23
C LEU A 79 -18.61 3.21 1.56
N LYS A 80 -19.50 3.39 0.57
CA LYS A 80 -20.95 3.16 0.74
C LYS A 80 -21.32 1.73 1.17
N ASN A 81 -20.45 0.76 0.95
CA ASN A 81 -20.63 -0.62 1.40
C ASN A 81 -20.20 -0.84 2.88
N GLY A 82 -19.78 0.22 3.59
CA GLY A 82 -19.33 0.18 4.98
C GLY A 82 -17.86 -0.21 5.16
N VAL A 83 -17.12 -0.49 4.09
CA VAL A 83 -15.69 -0.81 4.19
C VAL A 83 -14.89 0.47 4.41
N GLU A 84 -13.93 0.37 5.33
CA GLU A 84 -13.05 1.48 5.69
C GLU A 84 -11.57 1.12 5.42
N ARG A 85 -10.77 2.13 5.06
CA ARG A 85 -9.32 1.99 4.88
C ARG A 85 -8.60 3.29 5.21
N VAL A 86 -7.35 3.18 5.67
CA VAL A 86 -6.43 4.32 5.77
C VAL A 86 -5.63 4.45 4.48
N ILE A 87 -5.57 5.67 3.94
CA ILE A 87 -4.80 6.06 2.75
C ILE A 87 -3.62 6.94 3.18
N TYR A 88 -2.44 6.65 2.63
CA TYR A 88 -1.24 7.46 2.79
C TYR A 88 -0.89 8.22 1.51
N SER A 89 -0.80 9.55 1.53
CA SER A 89 -0.43 10.32 0.33
C SER A 89 0.56 11.45 0.60
N CYS A 90 1.13 11.97 -0.47
CA CYS A 90 2.01 13.14 -0.44
C CYS A 90 1.25 14.47 -0.59
N ASN A 91 0.01 14.45 -1.10
CA ASN A 91 -0.88 15.60 -1.24
C ASN A 91 -2.35 15.15 -1.43
N ASP A 92 -3.26 16.11 -1.30
CA ASP A 92 -4.71 15.90 -1.37
C ASP A 92 -5.18 15.35 -2.74
N TYR A 93 -4.51 15.71 -3.84
CA TYR A 93 -4.84 15.17 -5.16
C TYR A 93 -4.65 13.64 -5.21
N TRP A 94 -3.50 13.16 -4.72
CA TRP A 94 -3.21 11.73 -4.69
C TRP A 94 -4.08 11.00 -3.66
N GLU A 95 -4.41 11.65 -2.55
CA GLU A 95 -5.36 11.13 -1.56
C GLU A 95 -6.71 10.77 -2.22
N GLU A 96 -7.29 11.70 -2.98
CA GLU A 96 -8.55 11.44 -3.69
C GLU A 96 -8.41 10.35 -4.76
N GLU A 97 -7.31 10.36 -5.52
CA GLU A 97 -7.04 9.37 -6.56
C GLU A 97 -6.95 7.96 -5.97
N TYR A 98 -6.26 7.80 -4.84
CA TYR A 98 -6.17 6.52 -4.13
C TYR A 98 -7.52 6.09 -3.55
N ALA A 99 -8.32 7.02 -3.03
CA ALA A 99 -9.67 6.74 -2.55
C ALA A 99 -10.58 6.22 -3.68
N LYS A 100 -10.52 6.86 -4.85
CA LYS A 100 -11.28 6.45 -6.06
C LYS A 100 -10.84 5.07 -6.55
N ARG A 101 -9.53 4.79 -6.60
CA ARG A 101 -8.99 3.47 -6.97
C ARG A 101 -9.44 2.38 -6.01
N PHE A 102 -9.39 2.65 -4.71
CA PHE A 102 -9.86 1.72 -3.69
C PHE A 102 -11.35 1.44 -3.82
N ALA A 103 -12.16 2.48 -4.00
CA ALA A 103 -13.60 2.35 -4.22
C ALA A 103 -13.91 1.51 -5.46
N HIS A 104 -13.21 1.76 -6.57
CA HIS A 104 -13.35 1.00 -7.81
C HIS A 104 -13.02 -0.49 -7.61
N TYR A 105 -11.91 -0.80 -6.94
CA TYR A 105 -11.53 -2.18 -6.62
C TYR A 105 -12.59 -2.89 -5.76
N MET A 106 -13.14 -2.18 -4.78
CA MET A 106 -14.20 -2.69 -3.90
C MET A 106 -15.60 -2.69 -4.55
N LYS A 107 -15.71 -2.31 -5.83
CA LYS A 107 -16.98 -2.16 -6.56
C LYS A 107 -17.99 -1.31 -5.79
N SER A 108 -17.50 -0.21 -5.23
CA SER A 108 -18.27 0.74 -4.41
C SER A 108 -17.91 2.17 -4.78
N GLU A 109 -18.45 3.12 -4.02
CA GLU A 109 -18.18 4.55 -4.16
C GLU A 109 -17.66 5.10 -2.83
N VAL A 110 -16.83 6.14 -2.92
CA VAL A 110 -16.39 6.90 -1.74
C VAL A 110 -17.61 7.60 -1.15
N GLU A 111 -17.92 7.30 0.11
CA GLU A 111 -18.94 8.01 0.87
C GLU A 111 -18.33 9.18 1.64
N LYS A 112 -17.20 8.93 2.29
CA LYS A 112 -16.54 9.90 3.15
C LYS A 112 -15.01 9.74 3.09
N LEU A 113 -14.32 10.88 3.17
CA LEU A 113 -12.88 10.97 3.30
C LEU A 113 -12.57 11.92 4.45
N GLU A 114 -11.97 11.40 5.52
CA GLU A 114 -11.63 12.16 6.74
C GLU A 114 -10.14 12.16 6.96
N ARG A 115 -9.53 13.34 7.00
CA ARG A 115 -8.11 13.48 7.34
C ARG A 115 -7.90 13.24 8.83
N GLU A 116 -6.94 12.39 9.18
CA GLU A 116 -6.48 12.22 10.55
C GLU A 116 -5.43 13.30 10.86
N GLU A 117 -5.66 14.09 11.91
CA GLU A 117 -4.73 15.11 12.44
C GLU A 117 -3.63 14.52 13.33
#